data_AF-A0A8J4ITW0-F1
#
_entry.id   AF-A0A8J4ITW0-F1
#
_cell.length_a   1.000
_cell.length_b   1.000
_cell.length_c   1.000
_cell.angle_alpha   90.00
_cell.angle_beta   90.00
_cell.angle_gamma   90.00
#
_symmetry.space_group_name_H-M   'P 1'
#
loop_
_entity.id
_entity.type
_entity.pdbx_description
1 polymer ?
#
loop_
_entity_poly.entity_id
_entity_poly.type
_entity_poly.pdbx_seq_one_letter_code
_entity_poly.pdbx_strand_id
1 'polypeptide(L)'
;LLQDAHNSSVLNNDVLGAFLPSGHVAGLSRPVTIQFWHDRVLDTSNATCVFWQPGAGAGSTGSWSGAGCSTTHREGTVICHCDHLTYFAVLLLPAGTLSPAQLASLTHISTIGCSLSAAATLCTLLLCCFSSTPCPPPSCRQRLRDNTTRIHMHLLAALLLLNCSFLLSTPLATGAEGLCQVTAALLHASLLCALAWMAAEAFHLLLLLVKVYNIYIQHYLLKLCLFAWGLPTLAVVAAFVFKGDTYGYHTISTSEGYRNATIVLSARCWLTSPPAHYTTLCYAGLILLFNMLVLGRVAMILRRIQRQKGQARKDWATVLGLTCLLGTTWGLAFFRFGIFLIPQVYLFTILNSLQGLFICLWYATVHRRSKQGSVSNTSR
;
A
#
# COMPACT_ATOMS: atom_id res chain seq x y z
N LEU A 1 -19.74 -31.45 -18.25
CA LEU A 1 -19.98 -30.17 -17.55
C LEU A 1 -20.30 -29.00 -18.50
N LEU A 2 -20.18 -29.16 -19.83
CA LEU A 2 -20.53 -28.13 -20.82
C LEU A 2 -21.61 -28.58 -21.82
N GLN A 3 -22.39 -29.61 -21.48
CA GLN A 3 -23.52 -30.07 -22.31
C GLN A 3 -24.80 -29.41 -21.81
N ASP A 4 -25.53 -28.79 -22.74
CA ASP A 4 -26.87 -28.25 -22.50
C ASP A 4 -27.91 -29.39 -22.54
N ALA A 5 -29.17 -29.08 -22.22
CA ALA A 5 -30.27 -30.04 -22.24
C ALA A 5 -30.55 -30.62 -23.65
N HIS A 6 -29.97 -30.03 -24.70
CA HIS A 6 -30.12 -30.42 -26.10
C HIS A 6 -28.90 -31.13 -26.67
N ASN A 7 -27.90 -31.44 -25.84
CA ASN A 7 -26.68 -32.17 -26.18
C ASN A 7 -25.84 -31.51 -27.30
N SER A 8 -25.83 -30.18 -27.33
CA SER A 8 -25.10 -29.34 -28.29
C SER A 8 -23.59 -29.40 -28.06
N SER A 9 -22.80 -29.27 -29.13
CA SER A 9 -21.33 -29.25 -29.08
C SER A 9 -20.77 -27.83 -29.15
N VAL A 10 -19.74 -27.53 -28.35
CA VAL A 10 -19.04 -26.22 -28.36
C VAL A 10 -18.14 -26.12 -29.60
N LEU A 11 -18.27 -25.03 -30.34
CA LEU A 11 -17.47 -24.77 -31.54
C LEU A 11 -15.97 -24.72 -31.16
N ASN A 12 -15.17 -25.59 -31.77
CA ASN A 12 -13.73 -25.75 -31.50
C ASN A 12 -13.33 -26.01 -30.03
N ASN A 13 -14.29 -26.31 -29.13
CA ASN A 13 -14.08 -26.36 -27.68
C ASN A 13 -13.50 -25.06 -27.06
N ASP A 14 -13.57 -23.95 -27.78
CA ASP A 14 -13.03 -22.67 -27.33
C ASP A 14 -14.13 -21.82 -26.70
N VAL A 15 -13.85 -21.26 -25.53
CA VAL A 15 -14.77 -20.38 -24.79
C VAL A 15 -14.04 -19.09 -24.47
N LEU A 16 -14.59 -17.95 -24.92
CA LEU A 16 -14.05 -16.62 -24.65
C LEU A 16 -14.86 -15.93 -23.55
N GLY A 17 -14.20 -15.30 -22.58
CA GLY A 17 -14.85 -14.59 -21.47
C GLY A 17 -14.32 -13.16 -21.27
N ALA A 18 -15.21 -12.24 -20.92
CA ALA A 18 -14.90 -10.84 -20.60
C ALA A 18 -15.81 -10.33 -19.46
N PHE A 19 -15.29 -9.54 -18.52
CA PHE A 19 -16.01 -9.18 -17.28
C PHE A 19 -15.96 -7.68 -16.92
N LEU A 20 -17.01 -7.21 -16.23
CA LEU A 20 -17.10 -5.90 -15.56
C LEU A 20 -17.35 -6.09 -14.04
N PRO A 21 -16.78 -5.27 -13.14
CA PRO A 21 -16.76 -5.57 -11.69
C PRO A 21 -18.08 -5.37 -10.94
N SER A 22 -19.04 -4.62 -11.49
CA SER A 22 -20.23 -4.18 -10.74
C SER A 22 -21.48 -4.15 -11.61
N GLY A 23 -22.15 -5.29 -11.71
CA GLY A 23 -23.52 -5.41 -12.22
C GLY A 23 -23.67 -6.21 -13.50
N HIS A 24 -24.88 -6.72 -13.71
CA HIS A 24 -25.31 -7.35 -14.95
C HIS A 24 -25.50 -6.24 -16.00
N VAL A 25 -24.57 -6.15 -16.95
CA VAL A 25 -24.69 -5.21 -18.07
C VAL A 25 -25.57 -5.86 -19.12
N ALA A 26 -26.67 -5.22 -19.49
CA ALA A 26 -27.58 -5.62 -20.56
C ALA A 26 -28.10 -4.36 -21.27
N GLY A 27 -28.53 -4.48 -22.53
CA GLY A 27 -29.09 -3.35 -23.28
C GLY A 27 -28.05 -2.29 -23.68
N LEU A 28 -26.83 -2.70 -24.00
CA LEU A 28 -25.80 -1.82 -24.55
C LEU A 28 -26.28 -1.17 -25.87
N SER A 29 -26.16 0.15 -25.97
CA SER A 29 -26.54 0.94 -27.15
C SER A 29 -25.65 0.68 -28.38
N ARG A 30 -24.46 0.11 -28.18
CA ARG A 30 -23.65 -0.53 -29.23
C ARG A 30 -23.27 -1.94 -28.75
N PRO A 31 -23.62 -3.01 -29.48
CA PRO A 31 -23.36 -4.37 -29.04
C PRO A 31 -21.85 -4.67 -29.05
N VAL A 32 -21.40 -5.44 -28.07
CA VAL A 32 -20.02 -5.94 -28.03
C VAL A 32 -19.86 -6.96 -29.15
N THR A 33 -18.85 -6.77 -29.98
CA THR A 33 -18.58 -7.64 -31.13
C THR A 33 -17.43 -8.58 -30.80
N ILE A 34 -17.71 -9.87 -30.79
CA ILE A 34 -16.74 -10.94 -30.52
C ILE A 34 -16.64 -11.81 -31.77
N GLN A 35 -15.42 -12.08 -32.23
CA GLN A 35 -15.17 -12.82 -33.47
C GLN A 35 -14.49 -14.16 -33.16
N PHE A 36 -15.10 -15.25 -33.63
CA PHE A 36 -14.58 -16.60 -33.52
C PHE A 36 -14.20 -17.12 -34.90
N TRP A 37 -12.93 -17.46 -35.07
CA TRP A 37 -12.39 -18.01 -36.32
C TRP A 37 -12.60 -19.52 -36.33
N HIS A 38 -12.99 -20.07 -37.48
CA HIS A 38 -13.14 -21.51 -37.66
C HIS A 38 -12.79 -21.97 -39.07
N ASP A 39 -12.24 -23.17 -39.18
CA ASP A 39 -11.78 -23.74 -40.46
C ASP A 39 -12.84 -24.65 -41.13
N ARG A 40 -14.06 -24.70 -40.58
CA ARG A 40 -15.17 -25.53 -41.08
C ARG A 40 -16.16 -24.69 -41.91
N VAL A 41 -16.79 -25.28 -42.93
CA VAL A 41 -17.93 -24.63 -43.61
C VAL A 41 -19.16 -24.84 -42.73
N LEU A 42 -19.54 -23.83 -41.94
CA LEU A 42 -20.76 -23.86 -41.14
C LEU A 42 -21.89 -23.18 -41.91
N ASP A 43 -22.96 -23.93 -42.20
CA ASP A 43 -24.21 -23.34 -42.69
C ASP A 43 -24.78 -22.36 -41.66
N THR A 44 -25.49 -21.33 -42.15
CA THR A 44 -26.07 -20.22 -41.38
C THR A 44 -27.05 -20.61 -40.27
N SER A 45 -27.35 -21.91 -40.11
CA SER A 45 -28.23 -22.49 -39.10
C SER A 45 -27.51 -23.29 -38.00
N ASN A 46 -26.19 -23.49 -38.07
CA ASN A 46 -25.49 -24.48 -37.21
C ASN A 46 -24.63 -23.91 -36.07
N ALA A 47 -24.45 -22.60 -35.97
CA ALA A 47 -23.76 -22.00 -34.83
C ALA A 47 -24.54 -20.80 -34.32
N THR A 48 -24.84 -20.81 -33.03
CA THR A 48 -25.56 -19.75 -32.34
C THR A 48 -24.72 -19.24 -31.18
N CYS A 49 -24.61 -17.91 -31.09
CA CYS A 49 -23.96 -17.24 -29.99
C CYS A 49 -24.86 -17.32 -28.76
N VAL A 50 -24.37 -17.99 -27.71
CA VAL A 50 -25.04 -18.18 -26.44
C VAL A 50 -24.10 -17.86 -25.29
N PHE A 51 -24.66 -17.51 -24.14
CA PHE A 51 -23.92 -17.17 -22.92
C PHE A 51 -24.42 -17.99 -21.74
N TRP A 52 -23.58 -18.12 -20.71
CA TRP A 52 -23.94 -18.85 -19.49
C TRP A 52 -24.66 -17.93 -18.51
N GLN A 53 -25.87 -18.32 -18.11
CA GLN A 53 -26.67 -17.62 -17.10
C GLN A 53 -26.63 -18.40 -15.77
N PRO A 54 -25.89 -17.93 -14.75
CA PRO A 54 -25.82 -18.60 -13.45
C PRO A 54 -27.18 -18.62 -12.75
N GLY A 55 -27.54 -19.73 -12.12
CA GLY A 55 -28.77 -19.86 -11.32
C GLY A 55 -30.08 -19.97 -12.10
N ALA A 56 -30.04 -19.94 -13.44
CA ALA A 56 -31.19 -20.27 -14.29
C ALA A 56 -31.30 -21.80 -14.51
N GLY A 57 -32.52 -22.33 -14.60
CA GLY A 57 -32.80 -23.74 -14.92
C GLY A 57 -33.14 -24.63 -13.73
N ALA A 58 -33.69 -25.82 -14.01
CA ALA A 58 -34.35 -26.71 -13.05
C ALA A 58 -33.43 -27.29 -11.94
N GLY A 59 -32.12 -27.04 -11.99
CA GLY A 59 -31.13 -27.61 -11.06
C GLY A 59 -30.17 -26.59 -10.43
N SER A 60 -30.54 -25.31 -10.39
CA SER A 60 -29.83 -24.19 -9.72
C SER A 60 -28.33 -23.99 -10.01
N THR A 61 -27.78 -24.70 -11.01
CA THR A 61 -26.36 -24.63 -11.42
C THR A 61 -26.12 -23.63 -12.56
N GLY A 62 -27.15 -23.28 -13.34
CA GLY A 62 -27.10 -22.34 -14.47
C GLY A 62 -27.57 -22.96 -15.79
N SER A 63 -27.83 -22.13 -16.79
CA SER A 63 -28.30 -22.54 -18.12
C SER A 63 -27.70 -21.66 -19.22
N TRP A 64 -27.52 -22.22 -20.41
CA TRP A 64 -27.15 -21.44 -21.61
C TRP A 64 -28.35 -20.66 -22.13
N SER A 65 -28.14 -19.42 -22.55
CA SER A 65 -29.18 -18.53 -23.09
C SER A 65 -28.64 -17.75 -24.29
N GLY A 66 -29.49 -17.48 -25.29
CA GLY A 66 -29.16 -16.62 -26.45
C GLY A 66 -29.75 -15.21 -26.35
N ALA A 67 -30.40 -14.87 -25.22
CA ALA A 67 -31.13 -13.61 -25.08
C ALA A 67 -30.18 -12.40 -25.17
N GLY A 68 -30.43 -11.48 -26.11
CA GLY A 68 -29.61 -10.28 -26.30
C GLY A 68 -28.31 -10.50 -27.10
N CYS A 69 -28.11 -11.71 -27.64
CA CYS A 69 -27.03 -12.03 -28.58
C CYS A 69 -27.59 -12.24 -30.00
N SER A 70 -26.96 -11.62 -30.99
CA SER A 70 -27.21 -11.90 -32.41
C SER A 70 -25.96 -12.49 -33.05
N THR A 71 -26.18 -13.48 -33.92
CA THR A 71 -25.11 -14.24 -34.57
C THR A 71 -25.05 -13.84 -36.03
N THR A 72 -23.87 -13.43 -36.49
CA THR A 72 -23.62 -13.12 -37.90
C THR A 72 -22.54 -14.06 -38.42
N HIS A 73 -22.84 -14.74 -39.52
CA HIS A 73 -21.88 -15.64 -40.17
C HIS A 73 -21.14 -14.89 -41.27
N ARG A 74 -19.82 -15.00 -41.28
CA ARG A 74 -18.93 -14.65 -42.39
C ARG A 74 -18.10 -15.86 -42.74
N GLU A 75 -17.59 -15.92 -43.97
CA GLU A 75 -16.75 -17.04 -44.42
C GLU A 75 -15.55 -17.22 -43.47
N GLY A 76 -15.50 -18.37 -42.78
CA GLY A 76 -14.46 -18.71 -41.79
C GLY A 76 -14.53 -17.95 -40.47
N THR A 77 -15.60 -17.18 -40.19
CA THR A 77 -15.74 -16.43 -38.95
C THR A 77 -17.19 -16.33 -38.49
N VAL A 78 -17.45 -16.69 -37.24
CA VAL A 78 -18.70 -16.40 -36.54
C VAL A 78 -18.53 -15.14 -35.70
N ILE A 79 -19.37 -14.15 -35.95
CA ILE A 79 -19.37 -12.88 -35.24
C ILE A 79 -20.58 -12.83 -34.30
N CYS A 80 -20.32 -12.73 -33.01
CA CYS A 80 -21.32 -12.58 -31.97
C CYS A 80 -21.45 -11.11 -31.58
N HIS A 81 -22.66 -10.58 -31.69
CA HIS A 81 -23.03 -9.26 -31.22
C HIS A 81 -23.93 -9.39 -30.00
N CYS A 82 -23.35 -9.27 -28.81
CA CYS A 82 -24.06 -9.41 -27.55
C CYS A 82 -24.12 -8.08 -26.81
N ASP A 83 -25.27 -7.81 -26.21
CA ASP A 83 -25.52 -6.59 -25.44
C ASP A 83 -25.22 -6.73 -23.94
N HIS A 84 -24.59 -7.83 -23.53
CA HIS A 84 -24.27 -8.21 -22.14
C HIS A 84 -22.94 -8.95 -21.98
N LEU A 85 -22.39 -8.98 -20.75
CA LEU A 85 -21.08 -9.56 -20.39
C LEU A 85 -21.21 -10.56 -19.22
N THR A 86 -20.70 -11.79 -19.34
CA THR A 86 -20.77 -12.86 -18.31
C THR A 86 -19.40 -13.47 -17.95
N TYR A 87 -19.27 -13.92 -16.70
CA TYR A 87 -18.02 -14.02 -15.91
C TYR A 87 -17.30 -15.38 -15.97
N PHE A 88 -15.95 -15.38 -16.00
CA PHE A 88 -15.03 -16.36 -15.35
C PHE A 88 -13.62 -15.76 -15.11
N ALA A 89 -12.92 -16.26 -14.09
CA ALA A 89 -11.88 -15.61 -13.27
C ALA A 89 -10.47 -15.40 -13.87
N VAL A 90 -9.72 -14.39 -13.37
CA VAL A 90 -8.32 -14.43 -12.86
C VAL A 90 -7.83 -13.04 -12.36
N LEU A 91 -7.35 -13.04 -11.11
CA LEU A 91 -6.37 -12.21 -10.36
C LEU A 91 -6.02 -10.76 -10.74
N LEU A 92 -5.91 -9.97 -9.65
CA LEU A 92 -5.16 -8.71 -9.46
C LEU A 92 -5.78 -7.45 -10.10
N LEU A 93 -6.86 -6.99 -9.45
CA LEU A 93 -7.67 -5.76 -9.63
C LEU A 93 -7.31 -4.79 -10.79
N PRO A 94 -8.27 -4.54 -11.72
CA PRO A 94 -8.31 -3.38 -12.59
C PRO A 94 -8.91 -2.14 -11.89
N ALA A 95 -8.70 -0.95 -12.47
CA ALA A 95 -9.30 0.31 -12.02
C ALA A 95 -10.84 0.19 -11.93
N GLY A 96 -11.44 0.49 -10.76
CA GLY A 96 -12.90 0.51 -10.59
C GLY A 96 -13.48 -0.05 -9.28
N THR A 97 -12.67 -0.51 -8.32
CA THR A 97 -13.20 -1.11 -7.07
C THR A 97 -13.49 -0.12 -5.94
N LEU A 98 -13.16 1.15 -6.12
CA LEU A 98 -13.47 2.21 -5.16
C LEU A 98 -14.43 3.17 -5.85
N SER A 99 -15.59 3.41 -5.23
CA SER A 99 -16.49 4.45 -5.71
C SER A 99 -15.79 5.81 -5.62
N PRO A 100 -16.14 6.78 -6.47
CA PRO A 100 -15.56 8.12 -6.39
C PRO A 100 -15.72 8.76 -5.02
N ALA A 101 -16.86 8.54 -4.35
CA ALA A 101 -17.08 8.99 -2.98
C ALA A 101 -16.10 8.35 -1.98
N GLN A 102 -15.75 7.06 -2.14
CA GLN A 102 -14.75 6.38 -1.32
C GLN A 102 -13.34 6.92 -1.60
N LEU A 103 -12.99 7.16 -2.86
CA LEU A 103 -11.69 7.71 -3.24
C LEU A 103 -11.50 9.15 -2.75
N ALA A 104 -12.54 9.98 -2.85
CA ALA A 104 -12.56 11.32 -2.28
C ALA A 104 -12.40 11.29 -0.75
N SER A 105 -13.12 10.38 -0.07
CA SER A 105 -13.01 10.19 1.38
C SER A 105 -11.60 9.78 1.81
N LEU A 106 -11.01 8.79 1.12
CA LEU A 106 -9.64 8.32 1.39
C LEU A 106 -8.61 9.44 1.13
N THR A 107 -8.81 10.23 0.08
CA THR A 107 -7.96 11.39 -0.22
C THR A 107 -8.04 12.41 0.91
N HIS A 108 -9.24 12.80 1.36
CA HIS A 108 -9.43 13.71 2.49
C HIS A 108 -8.77 13.19 3.78
N ILE A 109 -9.01 11.92 4.13
CA ILE A 109 -8.41 11.28 5.32
C ILE A 109 -6.88 11.33 5.22
N SER A 110 -6.32 10.95 4.07
CA SER A 110 -4.88 10.94 3.87
C SER A 110 -4.28 12.34 3.92
N THR A 111 -4.92 13.36 3.34
CA THR A 111 -4.45 14.74 3.35
C THR A 111 -4.46 15.31 4.77
N ILE A 112 -5.55 15.14 5.52
CA ILE A 112 -5.64 15.62 6.91
C ILE A 112 -4.63 14.87 7.79
N GLY A 113 -4.57 13.55 7.67
CA GLY A 113 -3.65 12.71 8.45
C GLY A 113 -2.19 13.06 8.18
N CYS A 114 -1.79 13.14 6.91
CA CYS A 114 -0.42 13.50 6.53
C CYS A 114 -0.06 14.92 6.95
N SER A 115 -1.00 15.87 6.88
CA SER A 115 -0.76 17.25 7.34
C SER A 115 -0.51 17.32 8.84
N LEU A 116 -1.34 16.63 9.63
CA LEU A 116 -1.18 16.56 11.09
C LEU A 116 0.12 15.84 11.48
N SER A 117 0.44 14.74 10.78
CA SER A 117 1.68 13.99 10.95
C SER A 117 2.91 14.84 10.59
N ALA A 118 2.88 15.57 9.48
CA ALA A 118 3.94 16.50 9.08
C ALA A 118 4.14 17.62 10.11
N ALA A 119 3.06 18.25 10.58
CA ALA A 119 3.13 19.29 11.60
C ALA A 119 3.71 18.76 12.92
N ALA A 120 3.27 17.58 13.38
CA ALA A 120 3.76 16.96 14.62
C ALA A 120 5.24 16.54 14.54
N THR A 121 5.64 15.93 13.41
CA THR A 121 7.04 15.52 13.17
C THR A 121 7.95 16.74 13.04
N LEU A 122 7.54 17.77 12.30
CA LEU A 122 8.26 19.05 12.21
C LEU A 122 8.41 19.70 13.59
N CYS A 123 7.32 19.86 14.33
CA CYS A 123 7.36 20.43 15.68
C CYS A 123 8.31 19.65 16.60
N THR A 124 8.26 18.31 16.56
CA THR A 124 9.17 17.46 17.35
C THR A 124 10.63 17.66 16.95
N LEU A 125 10.93 17.73 15.65
CA LEU A 125 12.28 18.00 15.14
C LEU A 125 12.78 19.38 15.55
N LEU A 126 11.95 20.42 15.40
CA LEU A 126 12.28 21.78 15.80
C LEU A 126 12.50 21.88 17.31
N LEU A 127 11.65 21.27 18.12
CA LEU A 127 11.86 21.18 19.56
C LEU A 127 13.18 20.48 19.87
N CYS A 128 13.51 19.37 19.21
CA CYS A 128 14.78 18.67 19.47
C CYS A 128 16.01 19.42 18.96
N CYS A 129 15.88 20.27 17.94
CA CYS A 129 16.97 21.11 17.42
C CYS A 129 17.16 22.40 18.24
N PHE A 130 16.06 23.09 18.60
CA PHE A 130 16.09 24.38 19.29
C PHE A 130 16.13 24.26 20.82
N SER A 131 15.50 23.23 21.41
CA SER A 131 15.65 22.96 22.85
C SER A 131 16.98 22.25 23.11
N SER A 132 18.07 22.99 22.86
CA SER A 132 19.36 22.75 23.49
C SER A 132 19.22 23.01 25.00
N THR A 133 18.49 22.16 25.71
CA THR A 133 18.72 22.01 27.16
C THR A 133 19.93 21.07 27.31
N PRO A 134 21.02 21.53 27.93
CA PRO A 134 22.28 20.81 27.98
C PRO A 134 22.11 19.48 28.73
N CYS A 135 22.45 18.37 28.08
CA CYS A 135 22.67 17.13 28.81
C CYS A 135 23.95 17.29 29.67
N PRO A 136 23.90 16.94 30.97
CA PRO A 136 25.06 16.90 31.86
C PRO A 136 26.14 15.89 31.37
N PRO A 137 27.37 15.90 31.93
CA PRO A 137 28.58 15.33 31.34
C PRO A 137 28.51 13.81 31.04
N PRO A 138 29.35 13.30 30.12
CA PRO A 138 29.12 12.04 29.44
C PRO A 138 29.37 10.83 30.35
N SER A 139 28.29 10.13 30.69
CA SER A 139 28.32 8.75 31.22
C SER A 139 28.00 7.75 30.09
N CYS A 140 28.56 6.54 30.12
CA CYS A 140 28.40 5.51 29.07
C CYS A 140 26.93 5.21 28.70
N ARG A 141 26.00 5.29 29.68
CA ARG A 141 24.55 5.12 29.50
C ARG A 141 23.89 6.25 28.67
N GLN A 142 24.48 7.44 28.67
CA GLN A 142 24.03 8.60 27.89
C GLN A 142 24.32 8.39 26.40
N ARG A 143 25.50 7.86 26.03
CA ARG A 143 25.89 7.64 24.62
C ARG A 143 24.95 6.68 23.87
N LEU A 144 24.42 5.65 24.54
CA LEU A 144 23.45 4.74 23.94
C LEU A 144 22.10 5.43 23.73
N ARG A 145 21.66 6.23 24.71
CA ARG A 145 20.44 7.04 24.63
C ARG A 145 20.55 8.13 23.56
N ASP A 146 21.74 8.70 23.38
CA ASP A 146 22.04 9.68 22.32
C ASP A 146 21.94 9.05 20.93
N ASN A 147 22.41 7.81 20.75
CA ASN A 147 22.28 7.09 19.48
C ASN A 147 20.81 6.74 19.17
N THR A 148 20.04 6.26 20.15
CA THR A 148 18.60 5.97 19.97
C THR A 148 17.85 7.24 19.56
N THR A 149 18.07 8.36 20.26
CA THR A 149 17.44 9.64 19.91
C THR A 149 17.82 10.09 18.50
N ARG A 150 19.09 9.98 18.09
CA ARG A 150 19.53 10.35 16.73
C ARG A 150 18.89 9.50 15.64
N ILE A 151 18.80 8.17 15.83
CA ILE A 151 18.12 7.28 14.88
C ILE A 151 16.64 7.65 14.77
N HIS A 152 16.00 7.92 15.91
CA HIS A 152 14.62 8.37 15.95
C HIS A 152 14.41 9.70 15.20
N MET A 153 15.32 10.67 15.35
CA MET A 153 15.26 11.92 14.58
C MET A 153 15.38 11.69 13.07
N HIS A 154 16.26 10.77 12.63
CA HIS A 154 16.35 10.44 11.21
C HIS A 154 15.09 9.75 10.68
N LEU A 155 14.45 8.88 11.47
CA LEU A 155 13.16 8.29 11.13
C LEU A 155 12.07 9.37 11.02
N LEU A 156 12.00 10.31 11.98
CA LEU A 156 11.07 11.44 11.92
C LEU A 156 11.32 12.33 10.71
N ALA A 157 12.58 12.58 10.35
CA ALA A 157 12.96 13.35 9.17
C ALA A 157 12.54 12.64 7.86
N ALA A 158 12.73 11.31 7.78
CA ALA A 158 12.28 10.52 6.63
C ALA A 158 10.75 10.51 6.50
N LEU A 159 10.03 10.39 7.62
CA LEU A 159 8.56 10.48 7.64
C LEU A 159 8.07 11.89 7.27
N LEU A 160 8.74 12.95 7.75
CA LEU A 160 8.41 14.32 7.34
C LEU A 160 8.56 14.48 5.82
N LEU A 161 9.69 14.02 5.26
CA LEU A 161 9.93 14.07 3.81
C LEU A 161 8.86 13.29 3.03
N LEU A 162 8.48 12.10 3.51
CA LEU A 162 7.43 11.28 2.92
C LEU A 162 6.06 11.99 2.93
N ASN A 163 5.66 12.56 4.08
CA ASN A 163 4.39 13.27 4.21
C ASN A 163 4.36 14.55 3.36
N CYS A 164 5.44 15.34 3.35
CA CYS A 164 5.55 16.53 2.49
C CYS A 164 5.47 16.15 1.01
N SER A 165 6.21 15.13 0.58
CA SER A 165 6.20 14.66 -0.83
C SER A 165 4.81 14.14 -1.24
N PHE A 166 4.11 13.46 -0.32
CA PHE A 166 2.75 12.99 -0.56
C PHE A 166 1.77 14.16 -0.72
N LEU A 167 1.84 15.17 0.15
CA LEU A 167 1.00 16.37 0.07
C LEU A 167 1.28 17.18 -1.20
N LEU A 168 2.53 17.22 -1.65
CA LEU A 168 2.94 17.85 -2.91
C LEU A 168 2.50 17.07 -4.16
N SER A 169 2.33 15.75 -4.07
CA SER A 169 2.04 14.88 -5.22
C SER A 169 0.73 15.19 -5.96
N THR A 170 -0.25 15.81 -5.28
CA THR A 170 -1.53 16.20 -5.87
C THR A 170 -1.47 17.57 -6.55
N PRO A 171 -1.05 18.68 -5.90
CA PRO A 171 -0.97 19.99 -6.56
C PRO A 171 0.06 20.04 -7.69
N LEU A 172 1.15 19.26 -7.61
CA LEU A 172 2.16 19.21 -8.67
C LEU A 172 1.76 18.30 -9.83
N ALA A 173 0.70 17.48 -9.67
CA ALA A 173 0.14 16.69 -10.77
C ALA A 173 -0.70 17.52 -11.75
N THR A 174 -1.05 18.76 -11.42
CA THR A 174 -1.69 19.70 -12.35
C THR A 174 -0.72 20.76 -12.87
N GLY A 175 0.54 20.72 -12.41
CA GLY A 175 1.63 21.60 -12.85
C GLY A 175 2.41 21.01 -14.03
N ALA A 176 3.64 21.48 -14.22
CA ALA A 176 4.53 21.03 -15.28
C ALA A 176 4.94 19.55 -15.12
N GLU A 177 5.06 18.84 -16.24
CA GLU A 177 5.40 17.42 -16.31
C GLU A 177 6.69 17.08 -15.55
N GLY A 178 7.75 17.87 -15.74
CA GLY A 178 9.02 17.67 -15.02
C GLY A 178 8.90 17.83 -13.50
N LEU A 179 8.02 18.71 -13.01
CA LEU A 179 7.80 18.87 -11.56
C LEU A 179 7.09 17.65 -10.97
N CYS A 180 6.16 17.05 -11.73
CA CYS A 180 5.48 15.84 -11.31
C CYS A 180 6.45 14.65 -11.26
N GLN A 181 7.32 14.50 -12.26
CA GLN A 181 8.34 13.45 -12.30
C GLN A 181 9.30 13.54 -11.09
N VAL A 182 9.80 14.74 -10.79
CA VAL A 182 10.67 14.98 -9.63
C VAL A 182 9.94 14.68 -8.33
N THR A 183 8.68 15.10 -8.20
CA THR A 183 7.87 14.84 -6.99
C THR A 183 7.59 13.35 -6.81
N ALA A 184 7.32 12.62 -7.89
CA ALA A 184 7.15 11.16 -7.87
C ALA A 184 8.44 10.45 -7.45
N ALA A 185 9.59 10.89 -7.97
CA ALA A 185 10.90 10.35 -7.58
C ALA A 185 11.20 10.65 -6.10
N LEU A 186 10.95 11.88 -5.63
CA LEU A 186 11.14 12.26 -4.22
C LEU A 186 10.24 11.46 -3.29
N LEU A 187 8.98 11.27 -3.68
CA LEU A 187 8.02 10.47 -2.95
C LEU A 187 8.44 8.99 -2.89
N HIS A 188 8.97 8.43 -4.00
CA HIS A 188 9.50 7.07 -4.02
C HIS A 188 10.75 6.95 -3.12
N ALA A 189 11.71 7.87 -3.24
CA ALA A 189 12.93 7.85 -2.44
C ALA A 189 12.62 7.97 -0.95
N SER A 190 11.74 8.89 -0.56
CA SER A 190 11.35 9.09 0.83
C SER A 190 10.60 7.90 1.42
N LEU A 191 9.78 7.21 0.64
CA LEU A 191 9.14 5.95 1.06
C LEU A 191 10.19 4.86 1.37
N LEU A 192 11.13 4.64 0.46
CA LEU A 192 12.18 3.63 0.64
C LEU A 192 13.10 3.98 1.82
N CYS A 193 13.45 5.26 1.98
CA CYS A 193 14.23 5.75 3.12
C CYS A 193 13.49 5.56 4.45
N ALA A 194 12.19 5.88 4.50
CA ALA A 194 11.38 5.69 5.70
C ALA A 194 11.33 4.20 6.10
N LEU A 195 11.11 3.30 5.14
CA LEU A 195 11.17 1.85 5.37
C LEU A 195 12.55 1.42 5.88
N ALA A 196 13.62 1.92 5.29
CA ALA A 196 14.98 1.60 5.71
C ALA A 196 15.28 2.10 7.14
N TRP A 197 14.81 3.30 7.51
CA TRP A 197 14.95 3.82 8.87
C TRP A 197 14.10 3.06 9.88
N MET A 198 12.92 2.58 9.51
CA MET A 198 12.14 1.67 10.36
C MET A 198 12.86 0.34 10.58
N ALA A 199 13.54 -0.20 9.56
CA ALA A 199 14.41 -1.38 9.69
C ALA A 199 15.64 -1.09 10.57
N ALA A 200 16.28 0.07 10.41
CA ALA A 200 17.41 0.48 11.24
C ALA A 200 17.00 0.63 12.72
N GLU A 201 15.83 1.20 12.99
CA GLU A 201 15.26 1.29 14.34
C GLU A 201 14.94 -0.10 14.90
N ALA A 202 14.37 -1.01 14.09
CA ALA A 202 14.13 -2.41 14.48
C ALA A 202 15.43 -3.10 14.88
N PHE A 203 16.46 -2.99 14.04
CA PHE A 203 17.78 -3.55 14.32
C PHE A 203 18.38 -2.94 15.58
N HIS A 204 18.27 -1.62 15.77
CA HIS A 204 18.75 -0.96 16.97
C HIS A 204 18.03 -1.44 18.24
N LEU A 205 16.70 -1.58 18.20
CA LEU A 205 15.90 -2.14 19.30
C LEU A 205 16.29 -3.58 19.63
N LEU A 206 16.55 -4.40 18.60
CA LEU A 206 17.05 -5.76 18.79
C LEU A 206 18.41 -5.75 19.51
N LEU A 207 19.34 -4.87 19.10
CA LEU A 207 20.63 -4.72 19.77
C LEU A 207 20.48 -4.28 21.23
N LEU A 208 19.55 -3.36 21.53
CA LEU A 208 19.30 -2.90 22.90
C LEU A 208 18.79 -4.01 23.83
N LEU A 209 18.02 -4.97 23.30
CA LEU A 209 17.47 -6.08 24.09
C LEU A 209 18.40 -7.30 24.18
N VAL A 210 19.20 -7.56 23.14
CA VAL A 210 20.09 -8.74 23.08
C VAL A 210 21.47 -8.45 23.68
N LYS A 211 21.93 -7.19 23.72
CA LYS A 211 23.22 -6.82 24.32
C LYS A 211 23.22 -6.94 25.84
N VAL A 212 23.46 -8.16 26.31
CA VAL A 212 24.17 -8.42 27.58
C VAL A 212 25.70 -8.36 27.37
N TYR A 213 26.16 -8.36 26.11
CA TYR A 213 27.59 -8.27 25.75
C TYR A 213 27.90 -6.93 25.03
N ASN A 214 28.93 -6.22 25.50
CA ASN A 214 29.32 -4.88 25.10
C ASN A 214 29.91 -4.79 23.67
N ILE A 215 29.11 -5.03 22.62
CA ILE A 215 29.56 -4.94 21.22
C ILE A 215 29.68 -3.47 20.81
N TYR A 216 30.88 -2.91 20.73
CA TYR A 216 31.10 -1.55 20.21
C TYR A 216 31.29 -1.58 18.68
N ILE A 217 30.40 -0.90 17.94
CA ILE A 217 30.51 -0.75 16.49
C ILE A 217 31.06 0.65 16.20
N GLN A 218 32.27 0.74 15.66
CA GLN A 218 32.84 2.01 15.20
C GLN A 218 32.00 2.60 14.06
N HIS A 219 31.79 3.92 14.10
CA HIS A 219 31.02 4.70 13.12
C HIS A 219 29.59 4.16 12.87
N TYR A 220 28.94 3.64 13.90
CA TYR A 220 27.61 3.01 13.82
C TYR A 220 26.55 3.88 13.10
N LEU A 221 26.39 5.14 13.51
CA LEU A 221 25.40 6.04 12.91
C LEU A 221 25.70 6.33 11.44
N LEU A 222 26.97 6.50 11.07
CA LEU A 222 27.37 6.74 9.68
C LEU A 222 27.01 5.55 8.79
N LYS A 223 27.26 4.32 9.25
CA LYS A 223 26.88 3.09 8.53
C LYS A 223 25.37 2.98 8.33
N LEU A 224 24.58 3.32 9.35
CA LEU A 224 23.12 3.36 9.24
C LEU A 224 22.65 4.44 8.27
N CYS A 225 23.25 5.64 8.29
CA CYS A 225 22.91 6.69 7.35
C CYS A 225 23.24 6.29 5.89
N LEU A 226 24.39 5.67 5.65
CA LEU A 226 24.75 5.17 4.32
C LEU A 226 23.77 4.10 3.83
N PHE A 227 23.34 3.21 4.72
CA PHE A 227 22.34 2.18 4.40
C PHE A 227 20.94 2.79 4.17
N ALA A 228 20.44 3.62 5.09
CA ALA A 228 19.04 4.03 5.10
C ALA A 228 18.75 5.27 4.24
N TRP A 229 19.71 6.19 4.08
CA TRP A 229 19.60 7.30 3.13
C TRP A 229 20.28 6.97 1.81
N GLY A 230 21.51 6.47 1.85
CA GLY A 230 22.34 6.31 0.66
C GLY A 230 21.80 5.29 -0.33
N LEU A 231 21.59 4.05 0.09
CA LEU A 231 21.18 2.98 -0.82
C LEU A 231 19.81 3.23 -1.49
N PRO A 232 18.75 3.64 -0.76
CA PRO A 232 17.47 3.99 -1.38
C PRO A 232 17.53 5.17 -2.34
N THR A 233 18.21 6.26 -1.95
CA THR A 233 18.32 7.47 -2.79
C THR A 233 19.13 7.20 -4.05
N LEU A 234 20.24 6.47 -3.94
CA LEU A 234 21.05 6.08 -5.08
C LEU A 234 20.26 5.23 -6.08
N ALA A 235 19.49 4.26 -5.60
CA ALA A 235 18.65 3.41 -6.45
C ALA A 235 17.60 4.24 -7.22
N VAL A 236 16.94 5.19 -6.55
CA VAL A 236 15.93 6.06 -7.17
C VAL A 236 16.55 7.07 -8.13
N VAL A 237 17.69 7.67 -7.79
CA VAL A 237 18.41 8.60 -8.67
C VAL A 237 18.89 7.85 -9.93
N ALA A 238 19.41 6.64 -9.79
CA ALA A 238 19.78 5.82 -10.94
C ALA A 238 18.55 5.51 -11.82
N ALA A 239 17.44 5.10 -11.22
CA ALA A 239 16.20 4.84 -11.97
C ALA A 239 15.70 6.10 -12.69
N PHE A 240 15.75 7.27 -12.04
CA PHE A 240 15.34 8.55 -12.61
C PHE A 240 16.24 8.99 -13.78
N VAL A 241 17.56 8.87 -13.65
CA VAL A 241 18.52 9.28 -14.68
C VAL A 241 18.50 8.35 -15.89
N PHE A 242 18.49 7.04 -15.66
CA PHE A 242 18.57 6.06 -16.76
C PHE A 242 17.22 5.71 -17.38
N LYS A 243 16.11 5.90 -16.65
CA LYS A 243 14.75 5.60 -17.08
C LYS A 243 13.76 6.62 -16.54
N GLY A 244 13.89 7.88 -16.95
CA GLY A 244 13.03 8.99 -16.50
C GLY A 244 11.53 8.70 -16.63
N ASP A 245 11.13 7.99 -17.68
CA ASP A 245 9.73 7.59 -17.96
C ASP A 245 9.14 6.62 -16.90
N THR A 246 9.95 6.15 -15.95
CA THR A 246 9.53 5.34 -14.80
C THR A 246 8.65 6.11 -13.83
N TYR A 247 8.74 7.45 -13.86
CA TYR A 247 8.03 8.37 -12.99
C TYR A 247 7.15 9.27 -13.84
N GLY A 248 5.89 9.49 -13.45
CA GLY A 248 4.99 10.31 -14.22
C GLY A 248 3.60 10.43 -13.61
N TYR A 249 2.65 10.87 -14.44
CA TYR A 249 1.26 10.99 -14.03
C TYR A 249 0.67 9.59 -13.84
N HIS A 250 0.20 9.33 -12.62
CA HIS A 250 -0.60 8.16 -12.33
C HIS A 250 -2.05 8.59 -12.12
N THR A 251 -2.86 8.43 -13.16
CA THR A 251 -4.28 8.75 -13.11
C THR A 251 -5.05 7.61 -12.49
N ILE A 252 -5.67 7.84 -11.33
CA ILE A 252 -6.68 6.93 -10.78
C ILE A 252 -8.01 7.32 -11.44
N SER A 253 -8.35 6.65 -12.54
CA SER A 253 -9.62 6.88 -13.25
C SER A 253 -10.75 6.07 -12.60
N THR A 254 -11.79 6.75 -12.16
CA THR A 254 -13.08 6.14 -11.78
C THR A 254 -14.12 6.56 -12.81
N SER A 255 -14.77 5.59 -13.46
CA SER A 255 -15.90 5.88 -14.35
C SER A 255 -17.18 6.01 -13.52
N GLU A 256 -17.74 7.22 -13.39
CA GLU A 256 -19.18 7.34 -13.12
C GLU A 256 -19.93 7.36 -14.44
N GLY A 257 -20.95 6.51 -14.53
CA GLY A 257 -21.95 6.59 -15.57
C GLY A 257 -22.90 7.76 -15.28
N TYR A 258 -22.87 8.77 -16.14
CA TYR A 258 -23.99 9.52 -16.73
C TYR A 258 -23.47 10.93 -17.07
N ARG A 259 -23.35 11.19 -18.38
CA ARG A 259 -22.63 12.29 -19.06
C ARG A 259 -21.17 11.97 -19.35
N ASN A 260 -20.79 12.19 -20.62
CA ASN A 260 -19.47 11.98 -21.20
C ASN A 260 -18.42 12.91 -20.56
N ALA A 261 -18.09 12.69 -19.30
CA ALA A 261 -17.01 13.35 -18.58
C ALA A 261 -16.23 12.28 -17.83
N THR A 262 -15.03 11.96 -18.32
CA THR A 262 -14.05 11.17 -17.58
C THR A 262 -13.66 11.98 -16.34
N ILE A 263 -14.30 11.74 -15.19
CA ILE A 263 -13.93 12.44 -13.97
C ILE A 263 -12.62 11.82 -13.45
N VAL A 264 -11.50 12.46 -13.78
CA VAL A 264 -10.19 12.18 -13.19
C VAL A 264 -10.23 12.66 -11.75
N LEU A 265 -10.58 11.77 -10.82
CA LEU A 265 -10.83 12.15 -9.43
C LEU A 265 -9.55 12.50 -8.65
N SER A 266 -8.39 11.99 -9.08
CA SER A 266 -7.09 12.40 -8.55
C SER A 266 -5.95 11.98 -9.49
N ALA A 267 -5.43 12.94 -10.27
CA ALA A 267 -4.12 12.80 -10.87
C ALA A 267 -3.08 12.94 -9.75
N ARG A 268 -2.18 11.96 -9.63
CA ARG A 268 -1.09 12.00 -8.65
C ARG A 268 0.22 11.65 -9.32
N CYS A 269 1.30 12.25 -8.84
CA CYS A 269 2.64 11.93 -9.30
C CYS A 269 3.12 10.64 -8.63
N TRP A 270 3.30 9.56 -9.42
CA TRP A 270 3.73 8.25 -8.91
C TRP A 270 4.50 7.44 -9.96
N LEU A 271 4.95 6.23 -9.58
CA LEU A 271 5.56 5.26 -10.50
C LEU A 271 4.55 4.83 -11.56
N THR A 272 4.95 4.95 -12.82
CA THR A 272 4.19 4.50 -14.01
C THR A 272 4.61 3.09 -14.45
N SER A 273 5.87 2.71 -14.19
CA SER A 273 6.37 1.42 -14.67
C SER A 273 6.01 0.25 -13.72
N PRO A 274 5.43 -0.86 -14.24
CA PRO A 274 5.20 -2.08 -13.47
C PRO A 274 6.45 -2.68 -12.79
N PRO A 275 7.63 -2.79 -13.44
CA PRO A 275 8.79 -3.43 -12.81
C PRO A 275 9.32 -2.63 -11.62
N ALA A 276 9.29 -1.29 -11.68
CA ALA A 276 9.66 -0.47 -10.53
C ALA A 276 8.67 -0.66 -9.38
N HIS A 277 7.37 -0.73 -9.66
CA HIS A 277 6.35 -1.01 -8.65
C HIS A 277 6.58 -2.34 -7.93
N TYR A 278 6.80 -3.44 -8.68
CA TYR A 278 7.09 -4.75 -8.08
C TYR A 278 8.39 -4.75 -7.26
N THR A 279 9.41 -4.04 -7.72
CA THR A 279 10.68 -3.90 -6.99
C THR A 279 10.46 -3.18 -5.65
N THR A 280 9.69 -2.09 -5.65
CA THR A 280 9.33 -1.36 -4.43
C THR A 280 8.53 -2.24 -3.46
N LEU A 281 7.57 -3.03 -3.96
CA LEU A 281 6.80 -3.98 -3.15
C LEU A 281 7.68 -5.07 -2.54
N CYS A 282 8.61 -5.63 -3.32
CA CYS A 282 9.56 -6.64 -2.83
C CYS A 282 10.43 -6.07 -1.70
N TYR A 283 11.01 -4.89 -1.90
CA TYR A 283 11.80 -4.19 -0.88
C TYR A 283 10.99 -3.94 0.40
N ALA A 284 9.77 -3.41 0.26
CA ALA A 284 8.87 -3.17 1.39
C ALA A 284 8.49 -4.47 2.11
N GLY A 285 8.23 -5.55 1.37
CA GLY A 285 7.90 -6.87 1.93
C GLY A 285 9.04 -7.48 2.73
N LEU A 286 10.27 -7.39 2.24
CA LEU A 286 11.47 -7.88 2.95
C LEU A 286 11.70 -7.13 4.26
N ILE A 287 11.60 -5.80 4.23
CA ILE A 287 11.73 -4.96 5.44
C ILE A 287 10.62 -5.25 6.44
N LEU A 288 9.38 -5.36 5.96
CA LEU A 288 8.24 -5.66 6.80
C LEU A 288 8.41 -7.02 7.49
N LEU A 289 8.84 -8.05 6.74
CA LEU A 289 9.11 -9.37 7.29
C LEU A 289 10.17 -9.29 8.41
N PHE A 290 11.28 -8.60 8.16
CA PHE A 290 12.32 -8.38 9.16
C PHE A 290 11.77 -7.67 10.41
N ASN A 291 11.02 -6.57 10.24
CA ASN A 291 10.45 -5.80 11.35
C ASN A 291 9.42 -6.60 12.15
N MET A 292 8.62 -7.44 11.49
CA MET A 292 7.67 -8.35 12.16
C MET A 292 8.38 -9.40 13.02
N LEU A 293 9.48 -9.98 12.53
CA LEU A 293 10.30 -10.92 13.30
C LEU A 293 10.90 -10.25 14.54
N VAL A 294 11.44 -9.04 14.38
CA VAL A 294 11.99 -8.26 15.50
C VAL A 294 10.89 -7.91 16.50
N LEU A 295 9.74 -7.39 16.05
CA LEU A 295 8.60 -7.06 16.92
C LEU A 295 8.13 -8.29 17.70
N GLY A 296 8.04 -9.45 17.04
CA GLY A 296 7.69 -10.72 17.68
C GLY A 296 8.67 -11.10 18.79
N ARG A 297 9.98 -10.98 18.54
CA ARG A 297 11.02 -11.23 19.54
C ARG A 297 10.94 -10.26 20.73
N VAL A 298 10.81 -8.96 20.45
CA VAL A 298 10.67 -7.91 21.47
C VAL A 298 9.43 -8.16 22.33
N ALA A 299 8.28 -8.47 21.71
CA ALA A 299 7.04 -8.75 22.41
C ALA A 299 7.14 -10.00 23.30
N MET A 300 7.82 -11.06 22.84
CA MET A 300 8.06 -12.26 23.65
C MET A 300 8.94 -11.96 24.87
N ILE A 301 10.01 -11.19 24.71
CA ILE A 301 10.89 -10.78 25.82
C ILE A 301 10.11 -9.95 26.84
N LEU A 302 9.33 -8.96 26.36
CA LEU A 302 8.54 -8.09 27.23
C LEU A 302 7.51 -8.90 28.05
N ARG A 303 6.77 -9.82 27.39
CA ARG A 303 5.84 -10.73 28.07
C ARG A 303 6.54 -11.61 29.12
N ARG A 304 7.76 -12.08 28.84
CA ARG A 304 8.54 -12.91 29.80
C ARG A 304 8.92 -12.12 31.05
N ILE A 305 9.41 -10.89 30.89
CA ILE A 305 9.79 -10.02 32.02
C ILE A 305 8.57 -9.68 32.89
N GLN A 306 7.41 -9.49 32.28
CA GLN A 306 6.19 -9.11 32.98
C GLN A 306 5.53 -10.26 33.72
N ARG A 307 5.58 -11.50 33.18
CA ARG A 307 5.20 -12.70 33.94
C ARG A 307 5.99 -12.82 35.24
N GLN A 308 7.23 -12.33 35.28
CA GLN A 308 8.02 -12.29 36.51
C GLN A 308 7.67 -11.13 37.45
N LYS A 309 7.11 -10.01 36.94
CA LYS A 309 6.77 -8.82 37.74
C LYS A 309 5.29 -8.68 38.13
N GLY A 310 4.41 -9.59 37.68
CA GLY A 310 3.00 -9.62 38.07
C GLY A 310 2.15 -8.42 37.60
N GLN A 311 2.59 -7.67 36.58
CA GLN A 311 1.98 -6.39 36.20
C GLN A 311 1.51 -6.42 34.73
N ALA A 312 0.22 -6.67 34.51
CA ALA A 312 -0.37 -7.00 33.21
C ALA A 312 -1.10 -5.84 32.47
N ARG A 313 -1.17 -4.63 33.03
CA ARG A 313 -2.19 -3.64 32.63
C ARG A 313 -1.75 -2.52 31.67
N LYS A 314 -0.52 -2.51 31.13
CA LYS A 314 -0.02 -1.40 30.27
C LYS A 314 0.65 -1.84 28.95
N ASP A 315 0.39 -3.06 28.49
CA ASP A 315 1.20 -3.68 27.43
C ASP A 315 0.72 -3.34 26.03
N TRP A 316 -0.59 -3.27 25.85
CA TRP A 316 -1.21 -2.97 24.55
C TRP A 316 -0.75 -1.62 24.00
N ALA A 317 -0.63 -0.59 24.84
CA ALA A 317 -0.13 0.72 24.41
C ALA A 317 1.34 0.66 23.96
N THR A 318 2.17 -0.15 24.62
CA THR A 318 3.59 -0.31 24.28
C THR A 318 3.77 -1.11 22.99
N VAL A 319 3.03 -2.21 22.85
CA VAL A 319 3.02 -3.00 21.62
C VAL A 319 2.49 -2.18 20.45
N LEU A 320 1.42 -1.39 20.67
CA LEU A 320 0.87 -0.50 19.66
C LEU A 320 1.87 0.58 19.24
N GLY A 321 2.55 1.22 20.20
CA GLY A 321 3.61 2.19 19.92
C GLY A 321 4.76 1.59 19.12
N LEU A 322 5.22 0.38 19.48
CA LEU A 322 6.26 -0.34 18.75
C LEU A 322 5.81 -0.78 17.35
N THR A 323 4.54 -1.16 17.19
CA THR A 323 3.95 -1.53 15.89
C THR A 323 4.00 -0.34 14.92
N CYS A 324 3.57 0.85 15.37
CA CYS A 324 3.65 2.07 14.58
C CYS A 324 5.09 2.51 14.32
N LEU A 325 5.97 2.39 15.32
CA LEU A 325 7.39 2.75 15.21
C LEU A 325 8.14 1.90 14.17
N LEU A 326 7.85 0.60 14.14
CA LEU A 326 8.48 -0.37 13.23
C LEU A 326 7.80 -0.42 11.85
N GLY A 327 6.73 0.33 11.63
CA GLY A 327 6.02 0.37 10.35
C GLY A 327 5.31 -0.92 9.98
N THR A 328 4.95 -1.77 10.94
CA THR A 328 4.28 -3.04 10.63
C THR A 328 2.84 -2.84 10.13
N THR A 329 2.28 -1.64 10.31
CA THR A 329 1.02 -1.17 9.71
C THR A 329 1.04 -1.16 8.18
N TRP A 330 2.22 -1.06 7.56
CA TRP A 330 2.38 -1.18 6.11
C TRP A 330 2.04 -2.59 5.61
N GLY A 331 2.08 -3.60 6.48
CA GLY A 331 1.67 -4.96 6.17
C GLY A 331 0.23 -5.07 5.69
N LEU A 332 -0.65 -4.18 6.16
CA LEU A 332 -2.03 -4.13 5.69
C LEU A 332 -2.13 -3.89 4.18
N ALA A 333 -1.13 -3.32 3.51
CA ALA A 333 -1.14 -3.17 2.05
C ALA A 333 -1.08 -4.51 1.27
N PHE A 334 -0.51 -5.55 1.88
CA PHE A 334 -0.31 -6.87 1.26
C PHE A 334 -1.52 -7.79 1.42
N PHE A 335 -2.32 -7.59 2.47
CA PHE A 335 -3.41 -8.49 2.84
C PHE A 335 -4.71 -8.19 2.08
N ARG A 336 -4.74 -8.21 0.74
CA ARG A 336 -5.95 -7.83 -0.02
C ARG A 336 -6.98 -8.97 -0.09
N PHE A 337 -7.98 -8.96 0.80
CA PHE A 337 -8.98 -10.04 0.88
C PHE A 337 -10.41 -9.54 0.60
N GLY A 338 -10.93 -9.84 -0.59
CA GLY A 338 -12.37 -9.82 -0.92
C GLY A 338 -13.20 -8.72 -0.22
N ILE A 339 -14.16 -9.14 0.62
CA ILE A 339 -15.12 -8.27 1.34
C ILE A 339 -14.43 -7.33 2.35
N PHE A 340 -13.26 -7.70 2.87
CA PHE A 340 -12.51 -6.89 3.83
C PHE A 340 -11.66 -5.80 3.17
N LEU A 341 -11.59 -5.75 1.84
CA LEU A 341 -10.79 -4.77 1.11
C LEU A 341 -11.12 -3.32 1.49
N ILE A 342 -12.41 -2.97 1.59
CA ILE A 342 -12.82 -1.60 1.90
C ILE A 342 -12.40 -1.21 3.33
N PRO A 343 -12.83 -1.92 4.41
CA PRO A 343 -12.37 -1.59 5.77
C PRO A 343 -10.84 -1.57 5.91
N GLN A 344 -10.15 -2.49 5.27
CA GLN A 344 -8.69 -2.58 5.29
C GLN A 344 -8.01 -1.38 4.65
N VAL A 345 -8.48 -0.91 3.49
CA VAL A 345 -7.90 0.26 2.80
C VAL A 345 -8.10 1.52 3.64
N TYR A 346 -9.26 1.68 4.28
CA TYR A 346 -9.49 2.78 5.24
C TYR A 346 -8.55 2.67 6.45
N LEU A 347 -8.43 1.49 7.05
CA LEU A 347 -7.55 1.27 8.19
C LEU A 347 -6.08 1.53 7.84
N PHE A 348 -5.62 1.01 6.70
CA PHE A 348 -4.28 1.26 6.18
C PHE A 348 -4.05 2.77 5.99
N THR A 349 -5.01 3.48 5.39
CA THR A 349 -4.89 4.91 5.11
C THR A 349 -4.81 5.72 6.40
N ILE A 350 -5.69 5.46 7.37
CA ILE A 350 -5.70 6.14 8.69
C ILE A 350 -4.41 5.88 9.44
N LEU A 351 -3.99 4.61 9.58
CA LEU A 351 -2.81 4.24 10.36
C LEU A 351 -1.51 4.82 9.77
N ASN A 352 -1.34 4.75 8.44
CA ASN A 352 -0.10 5.20 7.81
C ASN A 352 -0.05 6.72 7.64
N SER A 353 -1.18 7.40 7.39
CA SER A 353 -1.21 8.87 7.36
C SER A 353 -0.95 9.50 8.73
N LEU A 354 -1.42 8.87 9.82
CA LEU A 354 -1.19 9.33 11.20
C LEU A 354 0.07 8.74 11.85
N GLN A 355 0.87 7.95 11.12
CA GLN A 355 1.99 7.20 11.68
C GLN A 355 3.00 8.11 12.39
N GLY A 356 3.39 9.23 11.77
CA GLY A 356 4.32 10.18 12.37
C GLY A 356 3.78 10.83 13.64
N LEU A 357 2.48 11.15 13.68
CA LEU A 357 1.81 11.65 14.88
C LEU A 357 1.85 10.62 16.02
N PHE A 358 1.52 9.36 15.75
CA PHE A 358 1.56 8.31 16.77
C PHE A 358 2.96 8.11 17.34
N ILE A 359 4.00 8.18 16.49
CA ILE A 359 5.39 8.10 16.91
C ILE A 359 5.76 9.28 17.81
N CYS A 360 5.40 10.51 17.44
CA CYS A 360 5.64 11.71 18.25
C CYS A 360 4.95 11.64 19.62
N LEU A 361 3.67 11.23 19.66
CA LEU A 361 2.93 11.05 20.90
C LEU A 361 3.57 9.96 21.79
N TRP A 362 3.95 8.84 21.18
CA TRP A 362 4.64 7.75 21.86
C TRP A 362 5.96 8.25 22.48
N TYR A 363 6.80 8.93 21.70
CA TYR A 363 8.06 9.51 22.17
C TYR A 363 7.85 10.48 23.35
N ALA A 364 6.87 11.39 23.24
CA ALA A 364 6.54 12.32 24.32
C ALA A 364 6.10 11.60 25.61
N THR A 365 5.29 10.54 25.50
CA THR A 365 4.85 9.78 26.68
C THR A 365 6.00 9.01 27.34
N VAL A 366 6.88 8.38 26.56
CA VAL A 366 8.06 7.66 27.07
C VAL A 366 9.03 8.64 27.73
N HIS A 367 9.27 9.80 27.11
CA HIS A 367 10.15 10.83 27.66
C HIS A 367 9.62 11.41 28.98
N ARG A 368 8.32 11.71 29.06
CA ARG A 368 7.67 12.18 30.32
C ARG A 368 7.79 11.17 31.45
N ARG A 369 7.61 9.88 31.18
CA ARG A 369 7.79 8.81 32.18
C ARG A 369 9.23 8.73 32.69
N SER A 370 10.22 8.91 31.81
CA SER A 370 11.63 8.94 32.23
C SER A 370 11.95 10.12 33.15
N LYS A 371 11.33 11.29 32.93
CA LYS A 371 11.55 12.49 33.76
C LYS A 371 10.92 12.33 35.15
N GLN A 372 9.70 11.78 35.25
CA GLN A 372 9.04 11.53 36.54
C GLN A 372 9.79 10.51 37.41
N GLY A 373 10.33 9.43 36.82
CA GLY A 373 11.14 8.46 37.57
C GLY A 373 12.49 9.01 38.05
N SER A 374 13.04 10.02 37.37
CA SER A 374 14.25 10.73 37.82
C SER A 374 13.96 11.61 39.03
N VAL A 375 12.83 12.33 39.02
CA VAL A 375 12.44 13.21 40.13
C VAL A 375 12.12 12.40 41.39
N SER A 376 11.44 11.25 41.27
CA SER A 376 11.09 10.41 42.43
C SER A 376 12.30 9.72 43.09
N ASN A 377 13.39 9.49 42.34
CA ASN A 377 14.62 8.90 42.88
C ASN A 377 15.58 9.94 43.48
N THR A 378 15.35 11.24 43.23
CA THR A 378 16.16 12.32 43.81
C THR A 378 15.58 12.81 45.15
N SER A 379 14.34 12.42 45.46
CA SER A 379 13.63 12.78 46.69
C SER A 379 13.61 11.67 47.75
N ARG A 380 14.57 10.74 47.72
CA ARG A 380 14.60 9.58 48.63
C ARG A 380 15.95 9.39 49.28
#